data_AF-A0A937Y1Z4-F1
#
_entry.id   AF-A0A937Y1Z4-F1
#
_cell.length_a   1.000
_cell.length_b   1.000
_cell.length_c   1.000
_cell.angle_alpha   90.00
_cell.angle_beta   90.00
_cell.angle_gamma   90.00
#
_symmetry.space_group_name_H-M   'P 1'
#
loop_
_entity.id
_entity.type
_entity.pdbx_description
1 polymer ?
#
loop_
_entity_poly.entity_id
_entity_poly.type
_entity_poly.pdbx_seq_one_letter_code
_entity_poly.pdbx_strand_id
1 'polypeptide(L)'
;MSYSRANPSPRYRELQGLYRTMHEEGEKFLGIPPEETFPGSSLAPQAPRIKALIVKTGALTILDYGAGKGKQYEPRPIKDGASGQWPSVMDYWDVDEVVCYDPCYAPYSKLPGDKFDGVICTDVLEHCPEEDIPWIVGEIFGYATRFVFANVACYPARKRLPTGENAHCTIKPVEWWSELFAQVASRHPELTWEVWVQSRIDKPEGPQLVEQRLGS
;
A
#
# COMPACT_ATOMS: atom_id res chain seq x y z
N MET A 1 -17.59 -17.22 -11.73
CA MET A 1 -17.35 -17.20 -10.28
C MET A 1 -16.57 -15.94 -9.97
N SER A 2 -16.91 -15.18 -8.93
CA SER A 2 -16.09 -14.05 -8.50
C SER A 2 -14.89 -14.55 -7.68
N TYR A 3 -13.71 -13.99 -7.89
CA TYR A 3 -12.53 -14.29 -7.07
C TYR A 3 -12.65 -13.74 -5.66
N SER A 4 -11.90 -14.33 -4.74
CA SER A 4 -11.85 -13.95 -3.32
C SER A 4 -10.54 -14.40 -2.69
N ARG A 5 -10.27 -14.04 -1.43
CA ARG A 5 -9.11 -14.59 -0.71
C ARG A 5 -9.08 -16.13 -0.66
N ALA A 6 -10.23 -16.78 -0.52
CA ALA A 6 -10.32 -18.24 -0.48
C ALA A 6 -10.19 -18.87 -1.88
N ASN A 7 -10.51 -18.11 -2.93
CA ASN A 7 -10.38 -18.54 -4.32
C ASN A 7 -9.84 -17.37 -5.17
N PRO A 8 -8.55 -17.02 -5.05
CA PRO A 8 -7.98 -15.92 -5.82
C PRO A 8 -7.82 -16.33 -7.28
N SER A 9 -7.49 -15.39 -8.15
CA SER A 9 -7.18 -15.73 -9.54
C SER A 9 -5.93 -16.63 -9.65
N PRO A 10 -5.80 -17.40 -10.74
CA PRO A 10 -4.55 -18.09 -11.05
C PRO A 10 -3.35 -17.13 -11.10
N ARG A 11 -3.54 -15.93 -11.67
CA ARG A 11 -2.48 -14.93 -11.79
C ARG A 11 -2.04 -14.38 -10.44
N TYR A 12 -2.96 -14.17 -9.50
CA TYR A 12 -2.60 -13.72 -8.15
C TYR A 12 -1.74 -14.75 -7.42
N ARG A 13 -2.09 -16.04 -7.52
CA ARG A 13 -1.28 -17.13 -6.92
C ARG A 13 0.12 -17.20 -7.53
N GLU A 14 0.22 -17.01 -8.85
CA GLU A 14 1.50 -16.94 -9.55
C GLU A 14 2.34 -15.75 -9.06
N LEU A 15 1.76 -14.55 -9.04
CA LEU A 15 2.45 -13.34 -8.59
C LEU A 15 2.92 -13.47 -7.14
N GLN A 16 2.13 -14.07 -6.24
CA GLN A 16 2.57 -14.34 -4.88
C GLN A 16 3.85 -15.20 -4.82
N GLY A 17 3.97 -16.19 -5.72
CA GLY A 17 5.19 -16.99 -5.85
C GLY A 17 6.38 -16.13 -6.28
N LEU A 18 6.17 -15.27 -7.30
CA LEU A 18 7.20 -14.38 -7.82
C LEU A 18 7.66 -13.35 -6.80
N TYR A 19 6.75 -12.73 -6.05
CA TYR A 19 7.10 -11.78 -4.99
C TYR A 19 7.83 -12.45 -3.82
N ARG A 20 7.44 -13.68 -3.42
CA ARG A 20 8.22 -14.47 -2.46
C ARG A 20 9.66 -14.68 -2.93
N THR A 21 9.85 -15.09 -4.18
CA THR A 21 11.20 -15.22 -4.77
C THR A 21 11.96 -13.89 -4.72
N MET A 22 11.31 -12.76 -4.99
CA MET A 22 11.97 -11.45 -4.89
C MET A 22 12.37 -11.07 -3.45
N HIS A 23 11.56 -11.44 -2.45
CA HIS A 23 11.94 -11.23 -1.04
C HIS A 23 13.15 -12.06 -0.61
N GLU A 24 13.30 -13.26 -1.18
CA GLU A 24 14.35 -14.24 -0.84
C GLU A 24 15.63 -14.05 -1.65
N GLU A 25 15.51 -13.76 -2.95
CA GLU A 25 16.63 -13.71 -3.90
C GLU A 25 16.97 -12.28 -4.37
N GLY A 26 16.12 -11.30 -4.05
CA GLY A 26 16.28 -9.92 -4.48
C GLY A 26 15.73 -9.64 -5.88
N GLU A 27 15.74 -8.36 -6.27
CA GLU A 27 15.36 -7.92 -7.61
C GLU A 27 16.57 -7.96 -8.55
N LYS A 28 16.53 -8.87 -9.52
CA LYS A 28 17.71 -9.23 -10.33
C LYS A 28 18.06 -8.19 -11.40
N PHE A 29 17.10 -7.42 -11.91
CA PHE A 29 17.33 -6.55 -13.06
C PHE A 29 17.99 -5.22 -12.68
N LEU A 30 17.77 -4.74 -11.46
CA LEU A 30 18.38 -3.57 -10.86
C LEU A 30 19.51 -3.94 -9.91
N GLY A 31 19.77 -5.23 -9.69
CA GLY A 31 20.80 -5.73 -8.78
C GLY A 31 20.51 -5.36 -7.32
N ILE A 32 19.23 -5.30 -6.93
CA ILE A 32 18.83 -4.98 -5.57
C ILE A 32 18.89 -6.29 -4.75
N PRO A 33 19.72 -6.35 -3.70
CA PRO A 33 19.84 -7.57 -2.91
C PRO A 33 18.55 -7.87 -2.12
N PRO A 34 18.37 -9.12 -1.63
CA PRO A 34 17.17 -9.54 -0.92
C PRO A 34 16.78 -8.61 0.22
N GLU A 35 17.72 -8.17 1.03
CA GLU A 35 17.52 -7.31 2.21
C GLU A 35 17.05 -5.88 1.88
N GLU A 36 17.35 -5.40 0.67
CA GLU A 36 16.93 -4.08 0.16
C GLU A 36 15.69 -4.18 -0.74
N THR A 37 15.20 -5.40 -1.00
CA THR A 37 14.01 -5.61 -1.83
C THR A 37 12.75 -5.47 -0.99
N PHE A 38 11.91 -4.49 -1.33
CA PHE A 38 10.68 -4.12 -0.62
C PHE A 38 10.87 -3.73 0.87
N PRO A 39 11.67 -2.70 1.18
CA PRO A 39 11.92 -2.27 2.56
C PRO A 39 10.75 -1.44 3.16
N GLY A 40 9.64 -1.26 2.42
CA GLY A 40 8.53 -0.38 2.80
C GLY A 40 8.81 1.12 2.64
N SER A 41 9.75 1.49 1.77
CA SER A 41 10.16 2.88 1.53
C SER A 41 9.05 3.80 1.02
N SER A 42 7.98 3.24 0.43
CA SER A 42 6.86 3.99 -0.14
C SER A 42 5.98 4.66 0.92
N LEU A 43 6.12 4.27 2.19
CA LEU A 43 5.36 4.83 3.31
C LEU A 43 5.80 6.24 3.72
N ALA A 44 7.11 6.52 3.71
CA ALA A 44 7.64 7.76 4.27
C ALA A 44 7.06 9.05 3.63
N PRO A 45 6.91 9.16 2.29
CA PRO A 45 6.25 10.31 1.68
C PRO A 45 4.78 10.50 2.08
N GLN A 46 4.13 9.42 2.51
CA GLN A 46 2.71 9.41 2.88
C GLN A 46 2.49 9.68 4.38
N ALA A 47 3.55 9.63 5.20
CA ALA A 47 3.44 9.73 6.65
C ALA A 47 2.65 10.97 7.14
N PRO A 48 2.81 12.18 6.57
CA PRO A 48 2.01 13.34 6.98
C PRO A 48 0.51 13.21 6.65
N ARG A 49 0.17 12.60 5.50
CA ARG A 49 -1.22 12.34 5.10
C ARG A 49 -1.89 11.36 6.06
N ILE A 50 -1.17 10.29 6.39
CA ILE A 50 -1.62 9.28 7.36
C ILE A 50 -1.73 9.90 8.76
N LYS A 51 -0.78 10.74 9.19
CA LYS A 51 -0.87 11.49 10.47
C LYS A 51 -2.14 12.32 10.55
N ALA A 52 -2.51 13.00 9.47
CA ALA A 52 -3.73 13.81 9.43
C ALA A 52 -4.99 12.95 9.65
N LEU A 53 -5.05 11.75 9.08
CA LEU A 53 -6.15 10.81 9.30
C LEU A 53 -6.17 10.25 10.73
N ILE A 54 -5.00 9.91 11.27
CA ILE A 54 -4.83 9.49 12.68
C ILE A 54 -5.40 10.55 13.62
N VAL A 55 -5.00 11.82 13.44
CA VAL A 55 -5.49 12.93 14.27
C VAL A 55 -6.98 13.17 14.06
N LYS A 56 -7.48 13.16 12.81
CA LYS A 56 -8.90 13.38 12.48
C LYS A 56 -9.81 12.35 13.14
N THR A 57 -9.35 11.10 13.24
CA THR A 57 -10.16 9.97 13.71
C THR A 57 -9.83 9.51 15.12
N GLY A 58 -8.76 10.02 15.72
CA GLY A 58 -8.23 9.59 17.01
C GLY A 58 -7.71 8.14 16.99
N ALA A 59 -7.26 7.64 15.85
CA ALA A 59 -6.82 6.25 15.69
C ALA A 59 -5.59 5.94 16.55
N LEU A 60 -5.59 4.76 17.16
CA LEU A 60 -4.51 4.29 18.05
C LEU A 60 -3.82 3.02 17.53
N THR A 61 -4.50 2.24 16.68
CA THR A 61 -3.92 1.01 16.09
C THR A 61 -3.98 1.05 14.57
N ILE A 62 -2.89 0.63 13.92
CA ILE A 62 -2.76 0.65 12.46
C ILE A 62 -2.37 -0.73 11.94
N LEU A 63 -3.03 -1.15 10.86
CA LEU A 63 -2.55 -2.25 10.01
C LEU A 63 -1.88 -1.67 8.76
N ASP A 64 -0.61 -2.04 8.53
CA ASP A 64 0.09 -1.80 7.26
C ASP A 64 -0.06 -3.02 6.36
N TYR A 65 -0.97 -2.92 5.39
CA TYR A 65 -1.34 -3.96 4.45
C TYR A 65 -0.44 -3.91 3.21
N GLY A 66 0.48 -4.87 3.11
CA GLY A 66 1.57 -4.89 2.14
C GLY A 66 2.81 -4.14 2.64
N ALA A 67 3.15 -4.29 3.92
CA ALA A 67 4.25 -3.58 4.58
C ALA A 67 5.65 -3.93 4.03
N GLY A 68 5.77 -4.93 3.14
CA GLY A 68 7.05 -5.48 2.71
C GLY A 68 7.83 -6.00 3.92
N LYS A 69 9.07 -5.55 4.07
CA LYS A 69 9.94 -5.94 5.19
C LYS A 69 9.72 -5.15 6.49
N GLY A 70 8.86 -4.14 6.51
CA GLY A 70 8.58 -3.36 7.73
C GLY A 70 9.72 -2.46 8.20
N LYS A 71 10.79 -2.25 7.40
CA LYS A 71 11.95 -1.42 7.79
C LYS A 71 11.59 0.06 7.98
N GLN A 72 10.45 0.50 7.46
CA GLN A 72 9.88 1.83 7.69
C GLN A 72 9.55 2.12 9.17
N TYR A 73 9.40 1.08 9.99
CA TYR A 73 9.15 1.19 11.43
C TYR A 73 10.41 1.12 12.29
N GLU A 74 11.57 0.84 11.69
CA GLU A 74 12.86 0.97 12.39
C GLU A 74 13.15 2.44 12.71
N PRO A 75 13.98 2.74 13.73
CA PRO A 75 14.33 4.12 14.08
C PRO A 75 14.96 4.89 12.91
N ARG A 76 14.14 5.67 12.21
CA ARG A 76 14.52 6.50 11.07
C ARG A 76 13.90 7.88 11.23
N PRO A 77 14.72 8.95 11.40
CA PRO A 77 14.19 10.26 11.67
C PRO A 77 13.25 10.77 10.58
N ILE A 78 12.06 11.21 10.99
CA ILE A 78 11.10 11.89 10.12
C ILE A 78 11.18 13.39 10.39
N LYS A 79 11.27 14.16 9.31
CA LYS A 79 11.18 15.63 9.35
C LYS A 79 9.87 16.03 8.70
N ASP A 80 9.03 16.70 9.47
CA ASP A 80 7.85 17.38 8.96
C ASP A 80 8.09 18.87 9.09
N GLY A 81 8.20 19.56 7.96
CA GLY A 81 8.62 20.96 7.88
C GLY A 81 7.73 21.92 8.67
N ALA A 82 6.50 21.53 8.99
CA ALA A 82 5.58 22.32 9.80
C ALA A 82 5.64 22.02 11.31
N SER A 83 6.22 20.87 11.70
CA SER A 83 5.84 20.22 12.95
C SER A 83 7.04 19.73 13.79
N GLY A 84 8.24 19.59 13.21
CA GLY A 84 9.46 19.20 13.94
C GLY A 84 10.20 17.99 13.38
N GLN A 85 10.95 17.31 14.23
CA GLN A 85 11.68 16.08 13.91
C GLN A 85 11.40 14.99 14.96
N TRP A 86 11.14 13.77 14.50
CA TRP A 86 10.86 12.61 15.35
C TRP A 86 11.87 11.49 15.09
N PRO A 87 12.16 10.62 16.07
CA PRO A 87 13.09 9.51 15.91
C PRO A 87 12.62 8.44 14.92
N SER A 88 11.31 8.22 14.80
CA SER A 88 10.70 7.22 13.91
C SER A 88 9.31 7.66 13.42
N VAL A 89 8.73 6.88 12.48
CA VAL A 89 7.33 7.06 12.08
C VAL A 89 6.35 6.75 13.22
N MET A 90 6.70 5.81 14.11
CA MET A 90 5.88 5.49 15.29
C MET A 90 5.74 6.69 16.21
N ASP A 91 6.87 7.37 16.50
CA ASP A 91 6.87 8.58 17.34
C ASP A 91 6.15 9.75 16.66
N TYR A 92 6.27 9.86 15.33
CA TYR A 92 5.57 10.90 14.57
C TYR A 92 4.06 10.68 14.59
N TRP A 93 3.61 9.45 14.37
CA TRP A 93 2.20 9.08 14.37
C TRP A 93 1.57 9.05 15.74
N ASP A 94 2.35 8.77 16.79
CA ASP A 94 1.88 8.73 18.18
C ASP A 94 0.68 7.76 18.32
N VAL A 95 0.88 6.54 17.81
CA VAL A 95 -0.08 5.43 17.85
C VAL A 95 0.45 4.33 18.77
N ASP A 96 -0.45 3.58 19.39
CA ASP A 96 -0.12 2.51 20.34
C ASP A 96 0.51 1.30 19.63
N GLU A 97 0.03 0.98 18.43
CA GLU A 97 0.45 -0.22 17.70
C GLU A 97 0.42 -0.03 16.18
N VAL A 98 1.44 -0.59 15.52
CA VAL A 98 1.38 -0.91 14.09
C VAL A 98 1.63 -2.39 13.89
N VAL A 99 0.71 -3.06 13.19
CA VAL A 99 0.85 -4.44 12.75
C VAL A 99 1.19 -4.46 11.26
N CYS A 100 2.26 -5.16 10.89
CA CYS A 100 2.64 -5.38 9.50
C CYS A 100 1.97 -6.65 8.97
N TYR A 101 1.43 -6.56 7.76
CA TYR A 101 1.01 -7.71 6.97
C TYR A 101 1.60 -7.63 5.56
N ASP A 102 2.13 -8.74 5.05
CA ASP A 102 2.53 -8.89 3.66
C ASP A 102 2.40 -10.36 3.23
N PRO A 103 1.49 -10.70 2.30
CA PRO A 103 1.22 -12.10 1.94
C PRO A 103 2.42 -12.83 1.32
N CYS A 104 3.44 -12.10 0.90
CA CYS A 104 4.62 -12.62 0.20
C CYS A 104 5.89 -12.56 1.06
N TYR A 105 5.82 -12.10 2.32
CA TYR A 105 6.98 -11.99 3.18
C TYR A 105 6.73 -12.60 4.56
N ALA A 106 7.42 -13.72 4.87
CA ALA A 106 7.59 -14.12 6.27
C ALA A 106 8.58 -13.14 6.93
N PRO A 107 8.29 -12.58 8.12
CA PRO A 107 7.33 -13.07 9.11
C PRO A 107 5.91 -12.48 9.06
N TYR A 108 5.62 -11.55 8.14
CA TYR A 108 4.35 -10.80 8.09
C TYR A 108 3.25 -11.43 7.23
N SER A 109 3.45 -12.68 6.77
CA SER A 109 2.50 -13.35 5.86
C SER A 109 1.27 -13.95 6.53
N LYS A 110 1.20 -13.92 7.86
CA LYS A 110 0.01 -14.36 8.61
C LYS A 110 -1.05 -13.27 8.56
N LEU A 111 -2.28 -13.64 8.20
CA LEU A 111 -3.42 -12.74 8.23
C LEU A 111 -3.62 -12.13 9.63
N PRO A 112 -3.95 -10.83 9.72
CA PRO A 112 -4.37 -10.21 10.96
C PRO A 112 -5.64 -10.88 11.50
N GLY A 113 -5.69 -11.11 12.80
CA GLY A 113 -6.85 -11.69 13.49
C GLY A 113 -7.88 -10.66 13.97
N ASP A 114 -7.47 -9.40 14.08
CA ASP A 114 -8.23 -8.30 14.67
C ASP A 114 -8.53 -7.20 13.65
N LYS A 115 -9.39 -6.26 14.06
CA LYS A 115 -9.60 -4.99 13.35
C LYS A 115 -8.73 -3.88 13.95
N PHE A 116 -8.47 -2.85 13.15
CA PHE A 116 -7.59 -1.74 13.48
C PHE A 116 -8.30 -0.41 13.27
N ASP A 117 -7.92 0.62 14.02
CA ASP A 117 -8.49 1.95 13.84
C ASP A 117 -8.20 2.48 12.43
N GLY A 118 -6.98 2.30 11.94
CA GLY A 118 -6.59 2.61 10.57
C GLY A 118 -6.05 1.38 9.82
N VAL A 119 -6.36 1.28 8.54
CA VAL A 119 -5.68 0.35 7.62
C VAL A 119 -5.03 1.16 6.50
N ILE A 120 -3.73 0.99 6.33
CA ILE A 120 -2.95 1.67 5.31
C ILE A 120 -2.43 0.67 4.27
N CYS A 121 -2.32 1.09 3.02
CA CYS A 121 -1.86 0.25 1.91
C CYS A 121 -1.08 1.10 0.90
N THR A 122 0.25 1.05 0.92
CA THR A 122 1.10 1.94 0.11
C THR A 122 1.88 1.18 -0.95
N ASP A 123 1.60 1.45 -2.24
CA ASP A 123 2.37 0.90 -3.39
C ASP A 123 2.27 -0.64 -3.47
N VAL A 124 1.01 -1.14 -3.52
CA VAL A 124 0.65 -2.57 -3.41
C VAL A 124 -0.43 -2.96 -4.42
N LEU A 125 -1.48 -2.16 -4.61
CA LEU A 125 -2.66 -2.56 -5.38
C LEU A 125 -2.37 -2.71 -6.89
N GLU A 126 -1.46 -1.89 -7.43
CA GLU A 126 -0.92 -1.96 -8.78
C GLU A 126 -0.10 -3.24 -9.05
N HIS A 127 0.38 -3.89 -7.99
CA HIS A 127 1.08 -5.17 -8.03
C HIS A 127 0.12 -6.36 -8.04
N CYS A 128 -1.18 -6.14 -7.80
CA CYS A 128 -2.21 -7.16 -7.79
C CYS A 128 -2.93 -7.23 -9.15
N PRO A 129 -3.39 -8.41 -9.62
CA PRO A 129 -4.17 -8.51 -10.85
C PRO A 129 -5.52 -7.80 -10.72
N GLU A 130 -5.95 -7.16 -11.81
CA GLU A 130 -7.21 -6.39 -11.88
C GLU A 130 -8.43 -7.15 -11.31
N GLU A 131 -8.51 -8.45 -11.57
CA GLU A 131 -9.62 -9.32 -11.15
C GLU A 131 -9.66 -9.60 -9.63
N ASP A 132 -8.56 -9.37 -8.91
CA ASP A 132 -8.44 -9.59 -7.47
C ASP A 132 -8.52 -8.30 -6.65
N ILE A 133 -8.21 -7.14 -7.25
CA ILE A 133 -8.23 -5.85 -6.54
C ILE A 133 -9.58 -5.59 -5.84
N PRO A 134 -10.76 -5.87 -6.42
CA PRO A 134 -12.02 -5.58 -5.74
C PRO A 134 -12.20 -6.30 -4.40
N TRP A 135 -11.78 -7.56 -4.30
CA TRP A 135 -11.87 -8.27 -3.03
C TRP A 135 -10.73 -7.88 -2.07
N ILE A 136 -9.56 -7.51 -2.57
CA ILE A 136 -8.45 -7.00 -1.74
C ILE A 136 -8.82 -5.66 -1.10
N VAL A 137 -9.38 -4.73 -1.88
CA VAL A 137 -9.88 -3.45 -1.36
C VAL A 137 -11.03 -3.68 -0.37
N GLY A 138 -11.94 -4.61 -0.66
CA GLY A 138 -12.97 -5.02 0.31
C GLY A 138 -12.41 -5.56 1.63
N GLU A 139 -11.32 -6.33 1.57
CA GLU A 139 -10.63 -6.84 2.76
C GLU A 139 -9.93 -5.75 3.57
N ILE A 140 -9.25 -4.82 2.89
CA ILE A 140 -8.63 -3.63 3.51
C ILE A 140 -9.68 -2.84 4.31
N PHE A 141 -10.84 -2.57 3.70
CA PHE A 141 -11.95 -1.91 4.41
C PHE A 141 -12.53 -2.78 5.54
N GLY A 142 -12.57 -4.10 5.36
CA GLY A 142 -13.06 -5.04 6.37
C GLY A 142 -12.25 -5.03 7.68
N TYR A 143 -10.95 -4.73 7.59
CA TYR A 143 -10.06 -4.61 8.75
C TYR A 143 -10.15 -3.27 9.47
N ALA A 144 -10.68 -2.21 8.85
CA ALA A 144 -10.72 -0.87 9.43
C ALA A 144 -11.94 -0.66 10.34
N THR A 145 -11.78 0.18 11.36
CA THR A 145 -12.88 0.69 12.21
C THR A 145 -13.04 2.20 12.14
N ARG A 146 -12.02 2.97 11.72
CA ARG A 146 -12.12 4.44 11.60
C ARG A 146 -11.66 4.99 10.26
N PHE A 147 -10.51 4.54 9.74
CA PHE A 147 -10.06 5.00 8.43
C PHE A 147 -9.34 3.97 7.56
N VAL A 148 -9.36 4.24 6.26
CA VAL A 148 -8.53 3.57 5.25
C VAL A 148 -7.67 4.59 4.53
N PHE A 149 -6.39 4.30 4.35
CA PHE A 149 -5.48 5.06 3.49
C PHE A 149 -4.88 4.16 2.42
N ALA A 150 -4.80 4.63 1.17
CA ALA A 150 -3.98 3.96 0.17
C ALA A 150 -3.20 4.93 -0.72
N ASN A 151 -2.08 4.46 -1.26
CA ASN A 151 -1.35 5.12 -2.33
C ASN A 151 -1.15 4.14 -3.49
N VAL A 152 -1.45 4.56 -4.71
CA VAL A 152 -1.39 3.71 -5.91
C VAL A 152 -0.69 4.42 -7.07
N ALA A 153 0.27 3.75 -7.70
CA ALA A 153 0.98 4.21 -8.88
C ALA A 153 0.33 3.70 -10.19
N CYS A 154 -0.17 4.64 -10.98
CA CYS A 154 -0.74 4.41 -12.31
C CYS A 154 0.32 4.58 -13.43
N TYR A 155 1.50 4.02 -13.23
CA TYR A 155 2.56 3.98 -14.23
C TYR A 155 3.47 2.76 -14.00
N PRO A 156 4.28 2.36 -15.00
CA PRO A 156 5.14 1.19 -14.87
C PRO A 156 6.15 1.31 -13.71
N ALA A 157 6.33 0.21 -12.98
CA ALA A 157 7.36 0.09 -11.95
C ALA A 157 8.76 0.23 -12.56
N ARG A 158 9.73 0.60 -11.72
CA ARG A 158 11.16 0.40 -12.05
C ARG A 158 11.57 -1.06 -11.95
N LYS A 159 11.03 -1.78 -10.96
CA LYS A 159 11.34 -3.19 -10.68
C LYS A 159 10.68 -4.12 -11.71
N ARG A 160 11.29 -5.28 -11.93
CA ARG A 160 10.73 -6.35 -12.76
C ARG A 160 10.57 -7.62 -11.94
N LEU A 161 9.58 -8.42 -12.31
CA LEU A 161 9.39 -9.76 -11.77
C LEU A 161 10.52 -10.69 -12.25
N PRO A 162 10.74 -11.85 -11.60
CA PRO A 162 11.70 -12.86 -12.08
C PRO A 162 11.48 -13.30 -13.54
N THR A 163 10.25 -13.18 -14.04
CA THR A 163 9.86 -13.44 -15.44
C THR A 163 10.33 -12.35 -16.41
N GLY A 164 10.78 -11.19 -15.92
CA GLY A 164 11.14 -10.01 -16.70
C GLY A 164 9.98 -9.04 -16.97
N GLU A 165 8.75 -9.42 -16.60
CA GLU A 165 7.56 -8.57 -16.65
C GLU A 165 7.67 -7.37 -15.70
N ASN A 166 6.93 -6.30 -15.98
CA ASN A 166 6.88 -5.16 -15.06
C ASN A 166 6.17 -5.56 -13.75
N ALA A 167 6.68 -5.09 -12.60
CA ALA A 167 6.07 -5.42 -11.32
C ALA A 167 4.67 -4.79 -11.13
N HIS A 168 4.38 -3.64 -11.76
CA HIS A 168 3.03 -3.09 -11.77
C HIS A 168 2.23 -3.78 -12.88
N CYS A 169 1.57 -4.88 -12.53
CA CYS A 169 0.78 -5.66 -13.47
C CYS A 169 -0.57 -5.02 -13.80
N THR A 170 -1.09 -4.15 -12.92
CA THR A 170 -2.33 -3.41 -13.14
C THR A 170 -2.04 -1.92 -13.15
N ILE A 171 -2.12 -1.31 -14.34
CA ILE A 171 -1.98 0.13 -14.55
C ILE A 171 -3.31 0.63 -15.11
N LYS A 172 -4.10 1.27 -14.25
CA LYS A 172 -5.44 1.79 -14.58
C LYS A 172 -5.50 3.30 -14.43
N PRO A 173 -6.39 3.98 -15.16
CA PRO A 173 -6.59 5.41 -14.99
C PRO A 173 -7.20 5.74 -13.63
N VAL A 174 -7.09 7.00 -13.19
CA VAL A 174 -7.51 7.47 -11.85
C VAL A 174 -9.00 7.22 -11.62
N GLU A 175 -9.82 7.34 -12.67
CA GLU A 175 -11.27 7.15 -12.64
C GLU A 175 -11.63 5.71 -12.24
N TRP A 176 -10.88 4.71 -12.70
CA TRP A 176 -11.11 3.31 -12.35
C TRP A 176 -10.90 3.06 -10.85
N TRP A 177 -9.84 3.65 -10.28
CA TRP A 177 -9.58 3.58 -8.84
C TRP A 177 -10.66 4.34 -8.05
N SER A 178 -11.06 5.52 -8.51
CA SER A 178 -12.12 6.31 -7.90
C SER A 178 -13.44 5.54 -7.82
N GLU A 179 -13.89 4.96 -8.92
CA GLU A 179 -15.12 4.16 -8.99
C GLU A 179 -15.03 2.93 -8.07
N LEU A 180 -13.91 2.22 -8.10
CA LEU A 180 -13.72 1.03 -7.27
C LEU A 180 -13.77 1.35 -5.77
N PHE A 181 -12.98 2.33 -5.33
CA PHE A 181 -12.93 2.72 -3.93
C PHE A 181 -14.25 3.31 -3.46
N ALA A 182 -14.93 4.13 -4.28
CA ALA A 182 -16.26 4.66 -3.95
C ALA A 182 -17.29 3.54 -3.81
N GLN A 183 -17.26 2.54 -4.69
CA GLN A 183 -18.15 1.38 -4.60
C GLN A 183 -17.93 0.59 -3.31
N VAL A 184 -16.68 0.30 -2.93
CA VAL A 184 -16.38 -0.42 -1.69
C VAL A 184 -16.75 0.43 -0.47
N ALA A 185 -16.33 1.70 -0.44
CA ALA A 185 -16.61 2.63 0.65
C ALA A 185 -18.10 2.86 0.90
N SER A 186 -18.95 2.74 -0.13
CA SER A 186 -20.42 2.84 0.04
C SER A 186 -21.01 1.79 0.99
N ARG A 187 -20.28 0.68 1.22
CA ARG A 187 -20.65 -0.38 2.18
C ARG A 187 -20.14 -0.12 3.60
N HIS A 188 -19.33 0.92 3.78
CA HIS A 188 -18.68 1.30 5.03
C HIS A 188 -18.84 2.82 5.28
N PRO A 189 -20.09 3.34 5.36
CA PRO A 189 -20.35 4.77 5.48
C PRO A 189 -19.76 5.42 6.76
N GLU A 190 -19.39 4.62 7.75
CA GLU A 190 -18.74 5.04 8.99
C GLU A 190 -17.25 5.35 8.85
N LEU A 191 -16.58 4.85 7.80
CA LEU A 191 -15.15 4.98 7.63
C LEU A 191 -14.78 6.27 6.88
N THR A 192 -13.78 6.99 7.40
CA THR A 192 -13.05 7.98 6.59
C THR A 192 -12.11 7.24 5.64
N TRP A 193 -12.01 7.65 4.38
CA TRP A 193 -11.04 7.02 3.49
C TRP A 193 -10.38 8.03 2.59
N GLU A 194 -9.11 7.80 2.29
CA GLU A 194 -8.30 8.66 1.43
C GLU A 194 -7.39 7.80 0.55
N VAL A 195 -7.45 8.02 -0.76
CA VAL A 195 -6.56 7.34 -1.71
C VAL A 195 -5.81 8.37 -2.53
N TRP A 196 -4.50 8.24 -2.58
CA TRP A 196 -3.65 9.04 -3.45
C TRP A 196 -3.26 8.23 -4.67
N VAL A 197 -3.68 8.72 -5.84
CA VAL A 197 -3.36 8.08 -7.11
C VAL A 197 -2.31 8.91 -7.82
N GLN A 198 -1.19 8.29 -8.15
CA GLN A 198 -0.06 8.92 -8.80
C GLN A 198 -0.03 8.52 -10.27
N SER A 199 -0.06 9.48 -11.20
CA SER A 199 0.03 9.21 -12.63
C SER A 199 1.09 10.08 -13.30
N ARG A 200 1.53 9.69 -14.49
CA ARG A 200 2.44 10.50 -15.30
C ARG A 200 1.66 11.17 -16.41
N ILE A 201 1.83 12.48 -16.54
CA ILE A 201 1.30 13.25 -17.67
C ILE A 201 2.46 13.75 -18.52
N ASP A 202 2.30 13.65 -19.82
CA ASP A 202 3.27 14.21 -20.76
C ASP A 202 3.09 15.73 -20.83
N LYS A 203 4.16 16.46 -20.52
CA LYS A 203 4.25 17.91 -20.71
C LYS A 203 5.37 18.25 -21.69
N PRO A 204 5.35 19.47 -22.29
CA PRO A 204 6.43 19.92 -23.16
C PRO A 204 7.83 19.82 -22.53
N GLU A 205 7.93 19.98 -21.21
CA GLU A 205 9.18 19.90 -20.44
C GLU A 205 9.58 18.46 -20.05
N GLY A 206 8.76 17.47 -20.41
CA GLY A 206 8.93 16.06 -20.11
C GLY A 206 7.80 15.47 -19.25
N PRO A 207 7.80 14.15 -19.01
CA PRO A 207 6.78 13.51 -18.17
C PRO A 207 6.83 14.03 -16.74
N GLN A 208 5.70 14.52 -16.23
CA GLN A 208 5.57 14.98 -14.86
C GLN A 208 4.71 14.01 -14.04
N LEU A 209 5.15 13.71 -12.82
CA LEU A 209 4.33 13.00 -11.83
C LEU A 209 3.27 13.96 -11.29
N VAL A 210 2.01 13.54 -11.37
CA VAL A 210 0.87 14.21 -10.74
C VAL A 210 0.22 13.27 -9.74
N GLU A 211 -0.28 13.86 -8.65
CA GLU A 211 -0.99 13.12 -7.62
C GLU A 211 -2.41 13.66 -7.50
N GLN A 212 -3.38 12.76 -7.39
CA GLN A 212 -4.78 13.09 -7.18
C GLN A 212 -5.27 12.42 -5.89
N ARG A 213 -5.85 13.22 -5.00
CA ARG A 213 -6.53 12.71 -3.80
C ARG A 213 -7.96 12.33 -4.15
N LEU A 214 -8.36 11.15 -3.74
CA LEU A 214 -9.72 10.61 -3.77
C LEU A 214 -10.21 10.38 -2.33
N GLY A 215 -11.52 10.43 -2.09
CA GLY A 215 -12.11 10.10 -0.79
C GLY A 215 -12.66 11.27 0.02
N SER A 216 -12.91 11.02 1.31
CA SER A 216 -13.68 11.87 2.25
C SER A 216 -12.84 12.63 3.28
#